data_AF-A0A174Z8T8-F1
#
_entry.id   AF-A0A174Z8T8-F1
#
_cell.length_a   1.000
_cell.length_b   1.000
_cell.length_c   1.000
_cell.angle_alpha   90.00
_cell.angle_beta   90.00
_cell.angle_gamma   90.00
#
_symmetry.space_group_name_H-M   'P 1'
#
loop_
_entity.id
_entity.type
_entity.pdbx_description
1 polymer ?
#
loop_
_entity_poly.entity_id
_entity_poly.type
_entity_poly.pdbx_seq_one_letter_code
_entity_poly.pdbx_strand_id
1 'polypeptide(L)' 'MNDYPSNVKEKLNFIISDMANHHWLFANRSGHDFMRQSHGKLSFYDTMRLIIGMGKGNTNDEIMDYFDLDPDRISNSF' A
#
# COMPACT_ATOMS: atom_id res chain seq x y z
N MET A 1 -9.61 4.66 28.08
CA MET A 1 -9.76 5.81 27.15
C MET A 1 -8.40 6.08 26.53
N ASN A 2 -8.05 5.38 25.46
CA ASN A 2 -6.79 5.56 24.71
C ASN A 2 -6.86 4.95 23.28
N ASP A 3 -8.05 4.91 22.66
CA ASP A 3 -8.21 4.51 21.26
C ASP A 3 -7.78 5.60 20.26
N TYR A 4 -7.15 6.67 20.73
CA TYR A 4 -6.74 7.77 19.88
C TYR A 4 -5.80 7.32 18.75
N PRO A 5 -4.76 6.48 19.01
CA PRO A 5 -3.90 5.99 17.94
C PRO A 5 -4.64 5.06 16.95
N SER A 6 -5.51 4.18 17.46
CA SER A 6 -6.30 3.26 16.64
C SER A 6 -7.28 4.02 15.73
N ASN A 7 -7.99 5.01 16.27
CA ASN A 7 -8.92 5.86 15.53
C ASN A 7 -8.20 6.66 14.44
N VAL A 8 -7.04 7.24 14.75
CA VAL A 8 -6.21 7.93 13.74
C VAL A 8 -5.79 6.97 12.63
N LYS A 9 -5.37 5.74 12.97
CA LYS A 9 -4.98 4.72 11.98
C LYS A 9 -6.16 4.29 11.11
N GLU A 10 -7.32 4.04 11.70
CA GLU A 10 -8.55 3.68 10.98
C GLU A 10 -8.99 4.80 10.05
N LYS A 11 -9.00 6.05 10.52
CA LYS A 11 -9.37 7.21 9.72
C LYS A 11 -8.41 7.46 8.56
N LEU A 12 -7.10 7.27 8.79
CA LEU A 12 -6.09 7.33 7.73
C LEU A 12 -6.32 6.24 6.68
N ASN A 13 -6.53 5.00 7.11
CA ASN A 13 -6.84 3.89 6.20
C ASN A 13 -8.12 4.16 5.40
N PHE A 14 -9.15 4.71 6.04
CA PHE A 14 -10.39 5.10 5.37
C PHE A 14 -10.15 6.13 4.27
N ILE A 15 -9.39 7.20 4.54
CA ILE A 15 -9.06 8.23 3.56
C ILE A 15 -8.30 7.65 2.36
N ILE A 16 -7.32 6.77 2.61
CA ILE A 16 -6.52 6.15 1.54
C ILE A 16 -7.41 5.26 0.66
N SER A 17 -8.28 4.45 1.27
CA SER A 17 -9.26 3.63 0.54
C SER A 17 -10.23 4.49 -0.27
N ASP A 18 -10.74 5.58 0.31
CA ASP A 18 -11.66 6.49 -0.36
C ASP A 18 -11.00 7.17 -1.57
N MET A 19 -9.75 7.63 -1.42
CA MET A 19 -8.96 8.18 -2.51
C MET A 19 -8.66 7.15 -3.61
N ALA A 20 -8.45 5.89 -3.24
CA ALA A 20 -8.24 4.82 -4.22
C ALA A 20 -9.52 4.49 -5.01
N ASN A 21 -10.68 4.49 -4.35
CA ASN A 21 -11.97 4.19 -4.98
C ASN A 21 -12.53 5.36 -5.78
N HIS A 22 -12.32 6.60 -5.32
CA HIS A 22 -12.80 7.82 -5.96
C HIS A 22 -11.65 8.62 -6.59
N HIS A 23 -10.65 7.92 -7.13
CA HIS A 23 -9.40 8.50 -7.62
C HIS A 23 -9.59 9.63 -8.65
N TRP A 24 -10.71 9.64 -9.40
CA TRP A 24 -11.04 10.71 -10.35
C TRP A 24 -11.29 12.08 -9.69
N LEU A 25 -11.61 12.13 -8.39
CA LEU A 25 -11.75 13.38 -7.65
C LEU A 25 -10.39 14.03 -7.32
N PHE A 26 -9.32 13.24 -7.33
CA PHE A 26 -7.97 13.64 -6.91
C PHE A 26 -6.95 13.63 -8.06
N ALA A 27 -7.34 13.08 -9.22
CA ALA A 27 -6.53 13.00 -10.43
C ALA A 27 -6.75 14.24 -11.31
N ASN A 28 -5.66 14.87 -11.74
CA ASN A 28 -5.74 15.92 -12.76
C ASN A 28 -5.94 15.30 -14.16
N ARG A 29 -5.50 14.05 -14.34
CA ARG A 29 -5.71 13.22 -15.54
C ARG A 29 -6.38 11.90 -15.18
N SER A 30 -7.71 11.88 -15.23
CA SER A 30 -8.50 10.67 -14.99
C SER A 30 -8.08 9.54 -15.95
N GLY A 31 -7.88 8.34 -15.41
CA GLY A 31 -7.45 7.16 -16.16
C GLY A 31 -5.93 7.02 -16.40
N HIS A 32 -5.13 8.04 -16.05
CA HIS A 32 -3.67 7.97 -16.11
C HIS A 32 -3.04 8.09 -14.71
N ASP A 33 -3.50 9.06 -13.94
CA ASP A 33 -3.06 9.23 -12.55
C ASP A 33 -3.64 8.07 -11.71
N PHE A 34 -2.81 7.52 -10.82
CA PHE A 34 -3.14 6.38 -9.95
C PHE A 34 -3.42 5.03 -10.67
N MET A 35 -3.35 4.94 -12.01
CA MET A 35 -3.61 3.73 -12.79
C MET A 35 -2.34 3.05 -13.36
N ARG A 36 -1.26 2.93 -12.56
CA ARG A 36 0.00 2.31 -13.02
C ARG A 36 0.05 0.78 -12.89
N GLN A 37 -1.02 0.18 -12.35
CA GLN A 37 -1.11 -1.26 -12.07
C GLN A 37 -0.97 -2.12 -13.33
N SER A 38 -1.53 -1.66 -14.45
CA SER A 38 -1.43 -2.32 -15.76
C SER A 38 0.01 -2.47 -16.28
N HIS A 39 0.96 -1.73 -15.70
CA HIS A 39 2.39 -1.79 -16.05
C HIS A 39 3.22 -2.54 -14.98
N GLY A 40 2.59 -3.36 -14.14
CA GLY A 40 3.26 -4.11 -13.08
C GLY A 40 3.77 -3.24 -11.92
N LYS A 41 3.21 -2.04 -11.75
CA LYS A 41 3.54 -1.14 -10.64
C LYS A 41 2.48 -1.23 -9.55
N LEU A 42 2.85 -0.90 -8.32
CA LEU A 42 1.91 -0.86 -7.21
C LEU A 42 0.76 0.11 -7.46
N SER A 43 -0.42 -0.26 -6.95
CA SER A 43 -1.55 0.66 -6.89
C SER A 43 -1.25 1.83 -5.95
N PHE A 44 -2.01 2.92 -6.06
CA PHE A 44 -1.95 4.00 -5.07
C PHE A 44 -2.15 3.49 -3.65
N TYR A 45 -3.18 2.65 -3.47
CA TYR A 45 -3.53 2.06 -2.19
C TYR A 45 -2.36 1.26 -1.61
N ASP A 46 -1.78 0.37 -2.40
CA ASP A 46 -0.66 -0.47 -1.97
C ASP A 46 0.58 0.37 -1.69
N THR A 47 0.85 1.38 -2.52
CA THR A 47 1.98 2.29 -2.32
C THR A 47 1.86 3.04 -0.98
N MET A 48 0.69 3.59 -0.68
CA MET A 48 0.46 4.32 0.57
C MET A 48 0.53 3.38 1.78
N ARG A 49 -0.06 2.18 1.67
CA ARG A 49 -0.03 1.17 2.73
C ARG A 49 1.39 0.70 3.01
N LEU A 50 2.21 0.49 1.97
CA LEU A 50 3.62 0.17 2.10
C LEU A 50 4.40 1.30 2.81
N ILE A 51 4.26 2.55 2.36
CA ILE A 51 4.96 3.70 2.95
C ILE A 51 4.58 3.92 4.43
N ILE A 52 3.31 3.71 4.79
CA ILE A 52 2.83 3.86 6.18
C ILE A 52 3.20 2.66 7.04
N GLY A 53 3.27 1.46 6.45
CA GLY A 53 3.71 0.24 7.11
C GLY A 53 5.21 0.26 7.42
N MET A 54 6.01 0.93 6.59
CA MET A 54 7.45 1.09 6.77
C MET A 54 7.76 1.74 8.11
N GLY A 55 8.28 0.94 9.04
CA GLY A 55 8.55 1.36 10.41
C GLY A 55 10.04 1.48 10.70
N LYS A 56 10.80 0.41 10.44
CA LYS A 56 12.24 0.29 10.75
C LYS A 56 12.81 -0.95 10.06
N GLY A 57 13.90 -0.79 9.34
CA GLY A 57 14.61 -1.89 8.68
C GLY A 57 15.22 -1.42 7.37
N ASN A 58 15.64 -2.38 6.55
CA ASN A 58 15.98 -2.06 5.16
C ASN A 58 14.72 -2.14 4.29
N THR A 59 14.71 -1.43 3.15
CA THR A 59 13.56 -1.39 2.24
C THR A 59 13.14 -2.77 1.72
N ASN A 60 14.06 -3.72 1.57
CA ASN A 60 13.75 -5.07 1.11
C ASN A 60 13.00 -5.87 2.19
N ASP A 61 13.38 -5.76 3.47
CA ASP A 61 12.70 -6.45 4.57
C ASP A 61 11.25 -5.98 4.68
N GLU A 62 11.03 -4.66 4.60
CA GLU A 62 9.71 -4.04 4.66
C GLU A 62 8.84 -4.42 3.44
N ILE A 63 9.44 -4.57 2.26
CA ILE A 63 8.76 -5.07 1.06
C ILE A 63 8.40 -6.56 1.24
N MET A 64 9.32 -7.38 1.74
CA MET A 64 9.07 -8.80 1.96
C MET A 64 7.94 -9.03 2.95
N ASP A 65 7.90 -8.29 4.07
CA ASP A 65 6.83 -8.36 5.06
C ASP A 65 5.48 -7.90 4.49
N TYR A 66 5.46 -6.78 3.73
CA TYR A 66 4.22 -6.28 3.12
C TYR A 66 3.57 -7.27 2.16
N PHE A 67 4.38 -7.95 1.35
CA PHE A 67 3.90 -8.90 0.35
C PHE A 67 3.82 -10.35 0.87
N ASP A 68 4.09 -10.60 2.15
CA ASP A 68 4.19 -11.95 2.75
C ASP A 68 5.14 -12.87 1.94
N LEU A 69 6.24 -12.29 1.44
CA LEU A 69 7.25 -12.98 0.67
C LEU A 69 8.23 -13.65 1.63
N ASP A 70 7.99 -14.92 1.89
CA ASP A 70 8.93 -15.75 2.63
C ASP A 70 10.05 -16.24 1.68
N PRO A 71 11.33 -15.86 1.91
CA PRO A 71 12.44 -16.34 1.11
C PRO A 71 12.58 -17.88 1.13
N ASP A 72 12.10 -18.55 2.17
CA ASP A 72 12.09 -20.01 2.28
C ASP A 72 10.91 -20.66 1.53
N ARG A 73 9.93 -19.86 1.08
CA ARG A 73 8.80 -20.31 0.23
C ARG A 73 9.09 -20.25 -1.26
N ILE A 74 10.30 -19.86 -1.70
CA ILE A 74 10.70 -20.07 -3.09
C ILE A 74 10.74 -21.59 -3.31
N SER A 75 9.65 -22.12 -3.85
CA SER A 75 9.56 -23.51 -4.25
C SER A 75 10.66 -23.75 -5.27
N ASN A 76 11.59 -24.66 -4.94
CA ASN A 76 12.56 -25.25 -5.86
C ASN A 76 11.89 -26.13 -6.92
N SER A 77 10.85 -25.62 -7.57
CA SER A 77 10.20 -26.26 -8.71
C SER A 77 10.90 -25.79 -9.97
N PHE A 78 12.04 -26.43 -10.27
CA PHE A 78 12.62 -26.48 -11.60
C PHE A 78 11.83 -27.45 -12.47
#